data_AF-A0A2H0VUY5-F1
#
_entry.id   AF-A0A2H0VUY5-F1
#
_cell.length_a   1.000
_cell.length_b   1.000
_cell.length_c   1.000
_cell.angle_alpha   90.00
_cell.angle_beta   90.00
_cell.angle_gamma   90.00
#
_symmetry.space_group_name_H-M   'P 1'
#
loop_
_entity.id
_entity.type
_entity.pdbx_description
1 polymer ?
#
loop_
_entity_poly.entity_id
_entity_poly.type
_entity_poly.pdbx_seq_one_letter_code
_entity_poly.pdbx_strand_id
1 'polypeptide(L)'
;MAKDPSILEFLDAKSDTIDNLKAILTNLTRCVDDGMVDLESSYYNSLLTLLDEASLSETWDEIEEVIAKAKTLEIDVAVWLSSHGQTSVSLPWPKAPKRKQS
;
A
#
# COMPACT_ATOMS: atom_id res chain seq x y z
N MET A 1 11.45 5.05 -29.37
CA MET A 1 11.10 3.67 -29.00
C MET A 1 9.89 3.75 -28.10
N ALA A 2 8.74 3.22 -28.52
CA ALA A 2 7.57 3.13 -27.63
C ALA A 2 7.91 2.10 -26.55
N LYS A 3 7.83 2.50 -25.26
CA LYS A 3 7.92 1.53 -24.17
C LYS A 3 6.76 0.55 -24.33
N ASP A 4 7.02 -0.73 -24.09
CA ASP A 4 5.99 -1.76 -24.10
C ASP A 4 4.85 -1.32 -23.16
N PRO A 5 3.59 -1.27 -23.63
CA PRO A 5 2.44 -0.87 -22.81
C PRO A 5 2.36 -1.64 -21.49
N SER A 6 2.75 -2.91 -21.46
CA SER A 6 2.74 -3.74 -20.26
C SER A 6 3.76 -3.30 -19.19
N ILE A 7 4.91 -2.78 -19.62
CA ILE A 7 5.95 -2.24 -18.72
C ILE A 7 5.50 -0.90 -18.16
N LEU A 8 4.84 -0.06 -18.96
CA LEU A 8 4.29 1.20 -18.50
C LEU A 8 3.20 0.96 -17.45
N GLU A 9 2.24 0.07 -17.73
CA GLU A 9 1.18 -0.29 -16.76
C GLU A 9 1.75 -0.84 -15.45
N PHE A 10 2.82 -1.65 -15.51
CA PHE A 10 3.51 -2.13 -14.32
C PHE A 10 4.13 -1.00 -13.50
N LEU A 11 4.85 -0.09 -14.16
CA LEU A 11 5.51 1.03 -13.47
C LEU A 11 4.49 1.97 -12.83
N ASP A 12 3.38 2.23 -13.51
CA ASP A 12 2.27 3.04 -12.98
C ASP A 12 1.66 2.34 -11.74
N ALA A 13 1.36 1.05 -11.82
CA ALA A 13 0.82 0.29 -10.69
C ALA A 13 1.79 0.22 -9.50
N LYS A 14 3.09 0.08 -9.76
CA LYS A 14 4.12 0.15 -8.73
C LYS A 14 4.15 1.52 -8.06
N SER A 15 4.09 2.60 -8.84
CA SER A 15 4.04 3.97 -8.30
C SER A 15 2.80 4.19 -7.45
N ASP A 16 1.62 3.82 -7.94
CA ASP A 16 0.36 3.95 -7.22
C ASP A 16 0.35 3.16 -5.90
N THR A 17 0.93 1.95 -5.91
CA THR A 17 1.07 1.13 -4.70
C THR A 17 1.94 1.81 -3.65
N ILE A 18 3.08 2.38 -4.06
CA ILE A 18 4.00 3.12 -3.17
C ILE A 18 3.30 4.36 -2.60
N ASP A 19 2.57 5.11 -3.43
CA ASP A 19 1.88 6.33 -2.99
C ASP A 19 0.75 6.00 -2.02
N ASN A 20 0.01 4.91 -2.25
CA ASN A 20 -0.98 4.41 -1.30
C ASN A 20 -0.34 4.03 0.04
N LEU A 21 0.76 3.28 0.04
CA LEU A 21 1.48 2.92 1.28
C LEU A 21 1.98 4.16 2.05
N LYS A 22 2.51 5.17 1.35
CA LYS A 22 2.91 6.45 1.96
C LYS A 22 1.73 7.23 2.55
N ALA A 23 0.56 7.15 1.92
CA ALA A 23 -0.65 7.78 2.45
C ALA A 23 -1.08 7.15 3.78
N ILE A 24 -1.05 5.81 3.88
CA ILE A 24 -1.31 5.11 5.14
C ILE A 24 -0.28 5.52 6.20
N LEU A 25 1.00 5.51 5.84
CA LEU A 25 2.09 5.88 6.75
C LEU A 25 1.93 7.30 7.29
N THR A 26 1.62 8.27 6.41
CA THR A 26 1.42 9.67 6.79
C THR A 26 0.25 9.81 7.76
N ASN A 27 -0.86 9.10 7.52
CA ASN A 27 -2.01 9.14 8.42
C ASN A 27 -1.71 8.49 9.77
N LEU A 28 -1.02 7.34 9.76
CA LEU A 28 -0.56 6.67 10.97
C LEU A 28 0.34 7.58 11.81
N THR A 29 1.37 8.18 11.20
CA THR A 29 2.28 9.11 11.89
C THR A 29 1.52 10.30 12.48
N ARG A 30 0.56 10.89 11.74
CA ARG A 30 -0.26 11.98 12.29
C ARG A 30 -1.06 11.54 13.52
N CYS A 31 -1.66 10.36 13.49
CA CYS A 31 -2.38 9.82 14.64
C CYS A 31 -1.46 9.57 15.84
N VAL A 32 -0.24 9.09 15.59
CA VAL A 32 0.76 8.92 16.64
C VAL A 32 1.20 10.26 17.23
N ASP A 33 1.43 11.27 16.39
CA ASP A 33 1.76 12.63 16.81
C ASP A 33 0.62 13.28 17.63
N ASP A 34 -0.64 12.94 17.30
CA ASP A 34 -1.84 13.36 18.05
C ASP A 34 -2.03 12.58 19.37
N GLY A 35 -1.11 11.68 19.72
CA GLY A 35 -1.05 10.96 20.99
C GLY A 35 -1.63 9.54 20.97
N MET A 36 -1.99 9.00 19.80
CA MET A 36 -2.36 7.58 19.67
C MET A 36 -1.10 6.70 19.72
N VAL A 37 -1.23 5.48 20.25
CA VAL A 37 -0.08 4.57 20.41
C VAL A 37 -0.16 3.44 19.40
N ASP A 38 0.78 3.40 18.46
CA ASP A 38 1.13 2.18 17.73
C ASP A 38 2.06 1.34 18.61
N LEU A 39 1.51 0.29 19.22
CA LEU A 39 2.27 -0.58 20.12
C LEU A 39 3.47 -1.17 19.37
N GLU A 40 4.65 -0.97 19.94
CA GLU A 40 5.93 -1.44 19.37
C GLU A 40 6.24 -0.93 17.95
N SER A 41 5.56 0.13 17.49
CA SER A 41 5.68 0.63 16.10
C SER A 41 5.38 -0.45 15.06
N SER A 42 4.48 -1.38 15.39
CA SER A 42 4.18 -2.56 14.58
C SER A 42 3.64 -2.22 13.19
N TYR A 43 2.69 -1.28 13.11
CA TYR A 43 2.11 -0.84 11.83
C TYR A 43 3.12 -0.02 11.04
N TYR A 44 3.86 0.86 11.72
CA TYR A 44 4.90 1.67 11.10
C TYR A 44 5.98 0.80 10.43
N ASN A 45 6.52 -0.19 11.15
CA ASN A 45 7.56 -1.09 10.62
C ASN A 45 7.05 -1.97 9.48
N SER A 46 5.79 -2.41 9.56
CA SER A 46 5.13 -3.17 8.50
C SER A 46 4.99 -2.35 7.22
N LEU A 47 4.59 -1.06 7.34
CA LEU A 47 4.49 -0.15 6.21
C LEU A 47 5.85 0.13 5.55
N LEU A 48 6.91 0.31 6.35
CA LEU A 48 8.27 0.47 5.81
C LEU A 48 8.73 -0.77 5.04
N THR A 49 8.46 -1.95 5.58
CA THR A 49 8.80 -3.22 4.91
C THR A 49 8.07 -3.35 3.57
N LEU A 50 6.77 -3.04 3.54
CA LEU A 50 5.99 -3.08 2.29
C LEU A 50 6.44 -2.01 1.28
N LEU A 51 6.89 -0.84 1.74
CA LEU A 51 7.45 0.19 0.86
C LEU A 51 8.76 -0.28 0.21
N ASP A 52 9.62 -0.95 0.97
CA ASP A 52 10.85 -1.54 0.46
C ASP A 52 10.53 -2.68 -0.53
N GLU A 53 9.61 -3.60 -0.18
CA GLU A 53 9.16 -4.67 -1.08
C GLU A 53 8.57 -4.11 -2.38
N ALA A 54 7.69 -3.10 -2.31
CA ALA A 54 7.11 -2.45 -3.48
C ALA A 54 8.21 -1.81 -4.36
N SER A 55 9.18 -1.15 -3.73
CA SER A 55 10.28 -0.47 -4.43
C SER A 55 11.24 -1.43 -5.12
N LEU A 56 11.42 -2.63 -4.56
CA LEU A 56 12.27 -3.68 -5.12
C LEU A 56 11.54 -4.62 -6.08
N SER A 57 10.21 -4.60 -6.12
CA SER A 57 9.41 -5.43 -7.04
C SER A 57 9.76 -5.14 -8.49
N GLU A 58 10.05 -6.18 -9.27
CA GLU A 58 10.37 -6.09 -10.70
C GLU A 58 9.28 -6.72 -11.57
N THR A 59 8.36 -7.47 -10.95
CA THR A 59 7.31 -8.22 -11.64
C THR A 59 5.90 -7.92 -11.12
N TRP A 60 4.91 -8.22 -11.96
CA TRP A 60 3.49 -8.09 -11.58
C TRP A 60 3.11 -9.01 -10.42
N ASP A 61 3.65 -10.22 -10.36
CA ASP A 61 3.32 -11.18 -9.30
C ASP A 61 3.83 -10.68 -7.93
N GLU A 62 5.04 -10.11 -7.88
CA GLU A 62 5.61 -9.50 -6.68
C GLU A 62 4.78 -8.30 -6.20
N ILE A 63 4.44 -7.38 -7.10
CA ILE A 63 3.65 -6.20 -6.71
C ILE A 63 2.22 -6.58 -6.30
N GLU A 64 1.62 -7.60 -6.91
CA GLU A 64 0.31 -8.11 -6.49
C GLU A 64 0.35 -8.71 -5.07
N GLU A 65 1.43 -9.41 -4.71
CA GLU A 65 1.64 -9.91 -3.36
C GLU A 65 1.74 -8.74 -2.37
N VAL A 66 2.52 -7.71 -2.70
CA VAL A 66 2.64 -6.49 -1.88
C VAL A 66 1.28 -5.80 -1.72
N ILE A 67 0.51 -5.66 -2.80
CA ILE A 67 -0.84 -5.08 -2.74
C ILE A 67 -1.77 -5.90 -1.84
N ALA A 68 -1.69 -7.23 -1.88
CA ALA A 68 -2.51 -8.09 -1.02
C ALA A 68 -2.15 -7.94 0.47
N LYS A 69 -0.85 -7.89 0.80
CA LYS A 69 -0.39 -7.61 2.17
C LYS A 69 -0.80 -6.20 2.61
N ALA A 70 -0.64 -5.21 1.74
CA ALA A 70 -0.99 -3.82 2.01
C ALA A 70 -2.48 -3.62 2.28
N LYS A 71 -3.36 -4.30 1.53
CA LYS A 71 -4.81 -4.30 1.79
C LYS A 71 -5.17 -4.88 3.16
N THR A 72 -4.49 -5.95 3.56
CA THR A 72 -4.71 -6.55 4.88
C THR A 72 -4.30 -5.56 5.98
N LEU A 73 -3.13 -4.96 5.82
CA LEU A 73 -2.61 -3.95 6.74
C LEU A 73 -3.49 -2.69 6.79
N GLU A 74 -4.03 -2.25 5.65
CA GLU A 74 -4.98 -1.14 5.57
C GLU A 74 -6.22 -1.39 6.42
N ILE A 75 -6.77 -2.61 6.37
CA ILE A 75 -7.93 -3.01 7.18
C ILE A 75 -7.56 -2.98 8.66
N ASP A 76 -6.41 -3.54 9.04
CA ASP A 76 -5.97 -3.57 10.43
C ASP A 76 -5.76 -2.14 10.98
N VAL A 77 -5.11 -1.26 10.20
CA VAL A 77 -4.94 0.14 10.54
C VAL A 77 -6.29 0.85 10.61
N ALA A 78 -7.23 0.56 9.71
CA ALA A 78 -8.57 1.14 9.75
C ALA A 78 -9.34 0.75 11.01
N VAL A 79 -9.22 -0.50 11.45
CA VAL A 79 -9.81 -0.99 12.72
C VAL A 79 -9.15 -0.31 13.91
N TRP A 80 -7.82 -0.18 13.90
CA TRP A 80 -7.09 0.55 14.94
C TRP A 80 -7.46 2.04 15.00
N LEU A 81 -7.62 2.71 13.86
CA LEU A 81 -8.12 4.09 13.80
C LEU A 81 -9.54 4.20 14.37
N SER A 82 -10.41 3.25 13.98
CA SER A 82 -11.80 3.22 14.43
C SER A 82 -11.92 3.03 15.95
N SER A 83 -11.04 2.25 16.57
CA SER A 83 -11.03 2.08 18.03
C SER A 83 -10.65 3.35 18.79
N HIS A 84 -10.03 4.32 18.12
CA HIS A 84 -9.70 5.65 18.65
C HIS A 84 -10.64 6.76 18.14
N GLY A 85 -11.76 6.38 17.50
CA GLY A 85 -12.77 7.33 17.00
C GLY A 85 -12.38 8.04 15.70
N GLN A 86 -11.35 7.55 14.99
CA GLN A 86 -10.94 8.07 13.68
C GLN A 86 -11.51 7.20 12.56
N THR A 87 -11.76 7.79 11.39
CA THR A 87 -12.20 7.07 10.18
C THR A 87 -11.06 6.96 9.18
N SER A 88 -10.88 5.79 8.56
CA SER A 88 -10.00 5.65 7.40
C SER A 88 -10.79 5.75 6.10
N VAL A 89 -10.09 6.04 5.00
CA VAL A 89 -10.62 6.01 3.63
C VAL A 89 -9.98 4.84 2.91
N SER A 90 -10.79 4.05 2.19
CA SER A 90 -10.26 2.95 1.38
C SER A 90 -9.48 3.48 0.17
N LEU A 91 -8.27 2.97 0.00
CA LEU A 91 -7.35 3.41 -1.05
C LEU A 91 -7.60 2.69 -2.39
N PRO A 92 -7.38 3.39 -3.52
CA PRO A 92 -7.53 2.82 -4.84
C PRO A 92 -6.31 1.95 -5.18
N TRP A 93 -6.36 0.67 -4.81
CA TRP A 93 -5.29 -0.26 -5.15
C TRP A 93 -5.29 -0.64 -6.65
N PRO A 94 -4.12 -0.60 -7.31
CA PRO A 94 -4.01 -1.00 -8.71
C PRO A 94 -4.31 -2.49 -8.87
N LYS A 95 -4.67 -2.87 -10.09
CA LYS A 95 -5.02 -4.25 -10.46
C LYS A 95 -4.26 -4.61 -11.73
N ALA A 96 -3.79 -5.86 -11.82
CA ALA A 96 -3.19 -6.32 -13.05
C ALA A 96 -4.17 -6.17 -14.23
N PRO A 97 -3.66 -5.84 -15.43
CA PRO A 97 -4.47 -5.80 -16.63
C PRO A 97 -5.12 -7.17 -16.84
N LYS A 98 -6.44 -7.18 -17.06
CA LYS A 98 -7.16 -8.42 -17.38
C LYS A 98 -6.54 -9.01 -18.64
N ARG A 99 -5.82 -10.14 -18.52
CA ARG A 99 -5.39 -10.92 -19.68
C ARG A 99 -6.63 -11.18 -20.52
N LYS A 100 -6.73 -10.55 -21.70
CA LYS A 100 -7.76 -10.92 -22.67
C LYS A 100 -7.51 -12.38 -23.01
N GLN A 101 -8.37 -13.26 -22.52
CA GLN A 101 -8.44 -14.62 -23.02
C GLN A 101 -8.85 -14.51 -24.49
N SER A 102 -7.89 -14.71 -25.38
CA SER A 102 -8.15 -15.00 -26.80
C SER A 102 -8.41 -16.48 -26.97
#